data_AF-A0A520R106-F1
#
_entry.id   AF-A0A520R106-F1
#
_cell.length_a   1.000
_cell.length_b   1.000
_cell.length_c   1.000
_cell.angle_alpha   90.00
_cell.angle_beta   90.00
_cell.angle_gamma   90.00
#
_symmetry.space_group_name_H-M   'P 1'
#
loop_
_entity.id
_entity.type
_entity.pdbx_description
1 polymer ?
#
loop_
_entity_poly.entity_id
_entity_poly.type
_entity_poly.pdbx_seq_one_letter_code
_entity_poly.pdbx_strand_id
1 'polypeptide(L)'
;MQGTMEMPASTGPAESEGEVCLLPIAGMTCASCVRRVERALSDVDGVSQAAVNFATERATVTYDPARTDPAALARAVEAAGYSVPVARQETPTERADEGEAAEERERKALYRDFFVAMTLTIPLLVLGMSHGAIPGADGPLGRALQLVLASVVVLGPGRRFFRLAWIAAKHRTSDMNTLVAMGTGAAFAYSFVAVVAPQLFPHAEHGAVPHVYFEAAGAILTFVLLGKVLEGRAKKRLSDAVRGLVALQPSSARRLGREGVEEVPVTALALDDLVLVRPGERLPADGQVMRGSSAVDESMLTGESLPVDKEAGDPVFGGTLNQSGSLTVRVGSLGADSALARIVEAVRQAQGSKAPIARLADVVSAYFVPAVLVVAAATFGVWLFLDPTATGLATAVERFVAVLVIACPCALGLATPAAIAVGTGRGAELGVLVRGGAVLEAASRVDTVLLDKTGTLTEGQPRLTDVIGVEGFDAAELLALVASVESESEHPIARALVQGARDRGARVVSPVGFASRPGLGVEAEVSGRRVRVGTADWLALAGVET
;
A
#
# COMPACT_ATOMS: atom_id res chain seq x y z
N MET A 1 39.30 26.37 -48.15
CA MET A 1 39.45 26.49 -46.68
C MET A 1 38.08 26.27 -46.06
N GLN A 2 37.76 25.01 -45.78
CA GLN A 2 36.56 24.59 -45.04
C GLN A 2 36.89 24.67 -43.55
N GLY A 3 36.11 25.44 -42.78
CA GLY A 3 36.18 25.48 -41.33
C GLY A 3 34.95 24.80 -40.76
N THR A 4 35.09 23.54 -40.38
CA THR A 4 34.11 22.80 -39.58
C THR A 4 34.34 23.13 -38.10
N MET A 5 33.30 23.67 -37.46
CA MET A 5 33.28 23.96 -36.03
C MET A 5 32.94 22.66 -35.28
N GLU A 6 33.94 22.01 -34.69
CA GLU A 6 33.74 20.88 -33.78
C GLU A 6 33.14 21.37 -32.45
N MET A 7 31.98 20.82 -32.08
CA MET A 7 31.45 20.92 -30.73
C MET A 7 32.06 19.82 -29.84
N PRO A 8 32.43 20.10 -28.59
CA PRO A 8 32.96 19.09 -27.70
C PRO A 8 31.84 18.14 -27.24
N ALA A 9 32.06 16.84 -27.40
CA ALA A 9 31.22 15.79 -26.84
C ALA A 9 31.25 15.88 -25.30
N SER A 10 30.09 16.15 -24.69
CA SER A 10 29.90 16.00 -23.25
C SER A 10 29.83 14.52 -22.90
N THR A 11 30.93 13.94 -22.44
CA THR A 11 30.91 12.66 -21.74
C THR A 11 30.34 12.86 -20.35
N GLY A 12 29.02 12.73 -20.20
CA GLY A 12 28.40 12.46 -18.90
C GLY A 12 28.84 11.08 -18.41
N PRO A 13 28.99 10.87 -17.08
CA PRO A 13 29.29 9.54 -16.56
C PRO A 13 28.13 8.60 -16.88
N ALA A 14 28.44 7.40 -17.36
CA ALA A 14 27.47 6.34 -17.57
C ALA A 14 26.77 6.02 -16.24
N GLU A 15 25.48 6.35 -16.13
CA GLU A 15 24.63 5.86 -15.06
C GLU A 15 24.53 4.34 -15.21
N SER A 16 25.09 3.58 -14.28
CA SER A 16 24.90 2.14 -14.21
C SER A 16 23.43 1.86 -13.94
N GLU A 17 22.73 1.23 -14.88
CA GLU A 17 21.37 0.70 -14.70
C GLU A 17 21.38 -0.33 -13.56
N GLY A 18 20.92 0.08 -12.38
CA GLY A 18 20.72 -0.84 -11.26
C GLY A 18 19.49 -1.72 -11.51
N GLU A 19 19.58 -3.01 -11.21
CA GLU A 19 18.43 -3.92 -11.22
C GLU A 19 17.56 -3.70 -9.97
N VAL A 20 16.25 -3.87 -10.13
CA VAL A 20 15.30 -3.77 -9.01
C VAL A 20 14.88 -5.17 -8.54
N CYS A 21 15.15 -5.47 -7.28
CA CYS A 21 14.70 -6.69 -6.60
C CYS A 21 13.56 -6.38 -5.62
N LEU A 22 12.50 -7.20 -5.67
CA LEU A 22 11.41 -7.20 -4.70
C LEU A 22 11.56 -8.37 -3.72
N LEU A 23 11.74 -8.06 -2.44
CA LEU A 23 11.94 -9.05 -1.38
C LEU A 23 10.74 -9.06 -0.42
N PRO A 24 10.01 -10.17 -0.25
CA PRO A 24 9.05 -10.30 0.84
C PRO A 24 9.79 -10.38 2.19
N ILE A 25 9.25 -9.74 3.24
CA ILE A 25 9.87 -9.67 4.57
C ILE A 25 8.82 -10.01 5.63
N ALA A 26 8.94 -11.20 6.23
CA ALA A 26 8.08 -11.64 7.33
C ALA A 26 8.67 -11.30 8.71
N GLY A 27 7.80 -11.01 9.68
CA GLY A 27 8.14 -10.78 11.09
C GLY A 27 8.38 -9.32 11.48
N MET A 28 8.03 -8.36 10.62
CA MET A 28 8.06 -6.94 10.97
C MET A 28 6.85 -6.59 11.84
N THR A 29 7.09 -6.10 13.07
CA THR A 29 6.00 -5.82 14.03
C THR A 29 5.77 -4.35 14.33
N CYS A 30 6.62 -3.46 13.80
CA CYS A 30 6.49 -2.01 13.95
C CYS A 30 7.34 -1.24 12.93
N ALA A 31 7.17 0.08 12.86
CA ALA A 31 7.91 0.95 11.95
C ALA A 31 9.43 1.02 12.25
N SER A 32 9.86 0.70 13.48
CA SER A 32 11.29 0.55 13.77
C SER A 32 11.92 -0.68 13.08
N CYS A 33 11.12 -1.73 12.81
CA CYS A 33 11.57 -2.90 12.05
C CYS A 33 11.89 -2.54 10.60
N VAL A 34 11.07 -1.67 10.00
CA VAL A 34 11.22 -1.21 8.61
C VAL A 34 12.56 -0.51 8.43
N ARG A 35 12.90 0.45 9.30
CA ARG A 35 14.19 1.16 9.24
C ARG A 35 15.38 0.24 9.46
N ARG A 36 15.22 -0.79 10.30
CA ARG A 36 16.26 -1.80 10.50
C ARG A 36 16.52 -2.57 9.22
N VAL A 37 15.48 -3.00 8.53
CA VAL A 37 15.61 -3.71 7.26
C VAL A 37 16.12 -2.79 6.15
N GLU A 38 15.63 -1.55 6.06
CA GLU A 38 16.13 -0.55 5.09
C GLU A 38 17.61 -0.28 5.26
N ARG A 39 18.08 -0.08 6.50
CA ARG A 39 19.52 0.08 6.78
C ARG A 39 20.30 -1.17 6.44
N ALA A 40 19.84 -2.33 6.90
CA ALA A 40 20.54 -3.59 6.64
C ALA A 40 20.69 -3.87 5.14
N LEU A 41 19.70 -3.48 4.32
CA LEU A 41 19.75 -3.57 2.87
C LEU A 41 20.64 -2.48 2.25
N SER A 42 20.55 -1.23 2.74
CA SER A 42 21.36 -0.11 2.23
C SER A 42 22.85 -0.27 2.56
N ASP A 43 23.19 -0.99 3.62
CA ASP A 43 24.57 -1.27 4.04
C ASP A 43 25.22 -2.40 3.22
N VAL A 44 24.46 -3.09 2.34
CA VAL A 44 25.01 -4.11 1.44
C VAL A 44 25.75 -3.45 0.29
N ASP A 45 27.00 -3.88 0.06
CA ASP A 45 27.82 -3.34 -1.01
C ASP A 45 27.18 -3.60 -2.39
N GLY A 46 27.02 -2.55 -3.19
CA GLY A 46 26.32 -2.62 -4.48
C GLY A 46 24.83 -2.24 -4.43
N VAL A 47 24.25 -1.96 -3.26
CA VAL A 47 22.89 -1.39 -3.17
C VAL A 47 22.92 0.12 -3.33
N SER A 48 22.15 0.66 -4.28
CA SER A 48 22.01 2.10 -4.51
C SER A 48 20.81 2.69 -3.77
N GLN A 49 19.74 1.91 -3.62
CA GLN A 49 18.52 2.35 -2.94
C GLN A 49 17.79 1.16 -2.31
N ALA A 50 17.31 1.30 -1.08
CA ALA A 50 16.41 0.33 -0.45
C ALA A 50 15.22 1.04 0.21
N ALA A 51 14.00 0.59 -0.11
CA ALA A 51 12.77 1.06 0.49
C ALA A 51 11.96 -0.12 1.01
N VAL A 52 11.52 -0.07 2.27
CA VAL A 52 10.72 -1.14 2.88
C VAL A 52 9.34 -0.62 3.20
N ASN A 53 8.33 -1.33 2.71
CA ASN A 53 6.94 -1.04 2.98
C ASN A 53 6.41 -2.02 4.02
N PHE A 54 6.10 -1.47 5.20
CA PHE A 54 5.51 -2.22 6.31
C PHE A 54 4.14 -2.81 5.98
N ALA A 55 3.31 -2.06 5.27
CA ALA A 55 1.92 -2.44 5.01
C ALA A 55 1.82 -3.59 4.00
N THR A 56 2.79 -3.71 3.10
CA THR A 56 2.86 -4.78 2.11
C THR A 56 3.90 -5.85 2.44
N GLU A 57 4.54 -5.75 3.62
CA GLU A 57 5.63 -6.64 4.06
C GLU A 57 6.69 -6.90 2.97
N ARG A 58 7.12 -5.85 2.27
CA ARG A 58 8.02 -5.97 1.10
C ARG A 58 9.10 -4.91 1.09
N ALA A 59 10.30 -5.31 0.69
CA ALA A 59 11.43 -4.48 0.32
C ALA A 59 11.47 -4.30 -1.20
N THR A 60 11.73 -3.08 -1.66
CA THR A 60 12.14 -2.77 -3.03
C THR A 60 13.58 -2.29 -2.96
N VAL A 61 14.48 -2.98 -3.65
CA VAL A 61 15.93 -2.72 -3.57
C VAL A 61 16.47 -2.54 -4.99
N THR A 62 17.10 -1.41 -5.24
CA THR A 62 17.86 -1.14 -6.47
C THR A 62 19.32 -1.49 -6.18
N TYR A 63 19.90 -2.40 -6.97
CA TYR A 63 21.24 -2.94 -6.75
C TYR A 63 22.01 -3.14 -8.05
N ASP A 64 23.34 -3.11 -7.95
CA ASP A 64 24.25 -3.45 -9.04
C ASP A 64 24.46 -4.98 -9.07
N PRO A 65 23.98 -5.67 -10.13
CA PRO A 65 24.08 -7.12 -10.24
C PRO A 65 25.53 -7.62 -10.38
N ALA A 66 26.49 -6.75 -10.72
CA ALA A 66 27.91 -7.10 -10.73
C ALA A 66 28.52 -7.17 -9.32
N ARG A 67 27.85 -6.59 -8.31
CA ARG A 67 28.38 -6.43 -6.95
C ARG A 67 27.59 -7.17 -5.87
N THR A 68 26.29 -7.36 -6.06
CA THR A 68 25.44 -8.12 -5.13
C THR A 68 24.35 -8.89 -5.86
N ASP A 69 23.78 -9.90 -5.19
CA ASP A 69 22.70 -10.74 -5.71
C ASP A 69 21.48 -10.75 -4.75
N PRO A 70 20.29 -11.15 -5.22
CA PRO A 70 19.10 -11.27 -4.38
C PRO A 70 19.29 -12.18 -3.15
N ALA A 71 20.17 -13.18 -3.24
CA ALA A 71 20.47 -14.07 -2.12
C ALA A 71 21.28 -13.35 -1.01
N ALA A 72 22.21 -12.47 -1.36
CA ALA A 72 22.93 -11.62 -0.41
C ALA A 72 21.99 -10.63 0.28
N LEU A 73 21.06 -10.04 -0.49
CA LEU A 73 20.02 -9.16 0.07
C LEU A 73 19.13 -9.93 1.05
N ALA A 74 18.69 -11.14 0.71
CA ALA A 74 17.91 -11.99 1.61
C ALA A 74 18.67 -12.31 2.91
N ARG A 75 19.96 -12.67 2.81
CA ARG A 75 20.82 -12.91 3.98
C ARG A 75 20.96 -11.66 4.86
N ALA A 76 21.03 -10.47 4.27
CA ALA A 76 21.09 -9.21 5.03
C ALA A 76 19.80 -8.98 5.84
N VAL A 77 18.64 -9.26 5.25
CA VAL A 77 17.34 -9.20 5.95
C VAL A 77 17.27 -10.24 7.08
N GLU A 78 17.76 -11.45 6.85
CA GLU A 78 17.83 -12.50 7.87
C GLU A 78 18.77 -12.16 9.02
N ALA A 79 19.93 -11.58 8.70
CA ALA A 79 20.88 -11.08 9.68
C ALA A 79 20.29 -9.93 10.53
N ALA A 80 19.40 -9.12 9.95
CA ALA A 80 18.63 -8.09 10.65
C ALA A 80 17.55 -8.67 11.59
N GLY A 81 17.30 -9.98 11.54
CA GLY A 81 16.40 -10.71 12.44
C GLY A 81 14.99 -10.94 11.88
N TYR A 82 14.82 -10.79 10.57
CA TYR A 82 13.56 -11.04 9.86
C TYR A 82 13.69 -12.27 8.97
N SER A 83 12.62 -12.63 8.28
CA SER A 83 12.61 -13.82 7.39
C SER A 83 12.25 -13.39 5.99
N VAL A 84 12.94 -13.90 4.97
CA VAL A 84 12.61 -13.68 3.57
C VAL A 84 12.02 -14.97 3.01
N PRO A 85 10.69 -15.07 2.83
CA PRO A 85 10.07 -16.22 2.18
C PRO A 85 10.67 -16.44 0.79
N VAL A 86 11.13 -17.65 0.50
CA VAL A 86 11.68 -18.00 -0.82
C VAL A 86 10.55 -17.90 -1.85
N ALA A 87 10.74 -17.09 -2.89
CA ALA A 87 9.80 -17.00 -4.00
C ALA A 87 9.80 -18.32 -4.79
N ARG A 88 8.88 -19.25 -4.46
CA ARG A 88 8.51 -20.31 -5.39
C ARG A 88 7.84 -19.68 -6.60
N GLN A 89 8.03 -20.29 -7.77
CA GLN A 89 7.26 -20.02 -8.97
C GLN A 89 5.82 -20.51 -8.74
N GLU A 90 5.04 -19.73 -8.01
CA GLU A 90 3.61 -19.94 -7.76
C GLU A 90 2.85 -18.78 -8.39
N THR A 91 1.63 -19.06 -8.83
CA THR A 91 0.81 -18.06 -9.51
C THR A 91 0.50 -16.85 -8.59
N PRO A 92 0.24 -15.65 -9.14
CA PRO A 92 -0.09 -14.46 -8.33
C PRO A 92 -1.23 -14.68 -7.33
N THR A 93 -2.19 -15.57 -7.67
CA THR A 93 -3.32 -15.96 -6.82
C THR A 93 -2.88 -16.86 -5.65
N GLU A 94 -2.06 -17.88 -5.90
CA GLU A 94 -1.54 -18.76 -4.84
C GLU A 94 -0.68 -17.98 -3.82
N ARG A 95 0.13 -17.02 -4.30
CA ARG A 95 0.95 -16.16 -3.43
C ARG A 95 0.13 -15.20 -2.57
N ALA A 96 -1.04 -14.75 -3.05
CA ALA A 96 -1.94 -13.91 -2.27
C ALA A 96 -2.60 -14.71 -1.14
N ASP A 97 -3.06 -15.92 -1.45
CA ASP A 97 -3.70 -16.83 -0.50
C ASP A 97 -2.72 -17.31 0.60
N GLU A 98 -1.47 -17.63 0.25
CA GLU A 98 -0.45 -18.01 1.22
C GLU A 98 -0.05 -16.87 2.17
N GLY A 99 0.06 -15.64 1.65
CA GLY A 99 0.32 -14.45 2.43
C GLY A 99 -0.79 -14.17 3.45
N GLU A 100 -2.05 -14.27 3.03
CA GLU A 100 -3.21 -14.14 3.92
C GLU A 100 -3.23 -15.22 5.00
N ALA A 101 -2.90 -16.46 4.65
CA ALA A 101 -2.82 -17.56 5.61
C ALA A 101 -1.68 -17.38 6.63
N ALA A 102 -0.57 -16.74 6.26
CA ALA A 102 0.52 -16.41 7.17
C ALA A 102 0.13 -15.27 8.15
N GLU A 103 -0.41 -14.17 7.63
CA GLU A 103 -0.91 -13.04 8.43
C GLU A 103 -1.98 -13.50 9.45
N GLU A 104 -2.89 -14.37 9.02
CA GLU A 104 -3.93 -14.93 9.89
C GLU A 104 -3.35 -15.79 11.02
N ARG A 105 -2.32 -16.60 10.74
CA ARG A 105 -1.63 -17.43 11.73
C ARG A 105 -0.93 -16.57 12.79
N GLU A 106 -0.22 -15.53 12.37
CA GLU A 106 0.46 -14.61 13.28
C GLU A 106 -0.55 -13.88 14.19
N ARG A 107 -1.66 -13.41 13.61
CA ARG A 107 -2.76 -12.78 14.35
C ARG A 107 -3.35 -13.73 15.40
N LYS A 108 -3.64 -14.98 15.03
CA LYS A 108 -4.16 -15.99 15.98
C LYS A 108 -3.19 -16.24 17.13
N ALA A 109 -1.89 -16.33 16.84
CA ALA A 109 -0.86 -16.45 17.87
C ALA A 109 -0.84 -15.24 18.82
N LEU A 110 -0.97 -14.02 18.27
CA LEU A 110 -1.03 -12.79 19.06
C LEU A 110 -2.23 -12.75 20.02
N TYR A 111 -3.42 -13.11 19.54
CA TYR A 111 -4.63 -13.21 20.36
C TYR A 111 -4.49 -14.26 21.46
N ARG A 112 -4.01 -15.46 21.12
CA ARG A 112 -3.77 -16.53 22.08
C ARG A 112 -2.84 -16.06 23.20
N ASP A 113 -1.71 -15.48 22.84
CA ASP A 113 -0.71 -15.05 23.81
C ASP A 113 -1.23 -13.91 24.71
N PHE A 114 -2.06 -13.00 24.17
CA PHE A 114 -2.77 -12.00 24.97
C PHE A 114 -3.74 -12.63 25.98
N PHE A 115 -4.59 -13.57 25.55
CA PHE A 115 -5.55 -14.22 26.44
C PHE A 115 -4.87 -15.08 27.51
N VAL A 116 -3.76 -15.75 27.17
CA VAL A 116 -2.93 -16.46 28.14
C VAL A 116 -2.33 -15.49 29.15
N ALA A 117 -1.71 -14.40 28.68
CA ALA A 117 -1.12 -13.39 29.56
C ALA A 117 -2.17 -12.76 30.48
N MET A 118 -3.35 -12.39 29.96
CA MET A 118 -4.41 -11.77 30.75
C MET A 118 -4.99 -12.72 31.80
N THR A 119 -5.29 -13.97 31.43
CA THR A 119 -5.83 -14.97 32.36
C THR A 119 -4.88 -15.23 33.53
N LEU A 120 -3.57 -15.22 33.30
CA LEU A 120 -2.57 -15.45 34.35
C LEU A 120 -2.22 -14.18 35.14
N THR A 121 -2.29 -13.02 34.49
CA THR A 121 -1.98 -11.73 35.11
C THR A 121 -3.09 -11.24 36.02
N ILE A 122 -4.36 -11.58 35.77
CA ILE A 122 -5.47 -11.20 36.65
C ILE A 122 -5.29 -11.77 38.08
N PRO A 123 -5.11 -13.09 38.28
CA PRO A 123 -4.80 -13.63 39.61
C PRO A 123 -3.51 -13.05 40.20
N LEU A 124 -2.49 -12.82 39.37
CA LEU A 124 -1.22 -12.24 39.81
C LEU A 124 -1.40 -10.81 40.35
N LEU A 125 -2.21 -9.98 39.70
CA LEU A 125 -2.58 -8.63 40.17
C LEU A 125 -3.39 -8.69 41.46
N VAL A 126 -4.37 -9.61 41.54
CA VAL A 126 -5.19 -9.80 42.76
C VAL A 126 -4.29 -10.17 43.95
N LEU A 127 -3.32 -11.05 43.76
CA LEU A 127 -2.37 -11.44 44.80
C LEU A 127 -1.40 -10.31 45.17
N GLY A 128 -0.74 -9.70 44.18
CA GLY A 128 0.27 -8.65 44.38
C GLY A 128 -0.29 -7.34 44.92
N MET A 129 -1.54 -7.00 44.60
CA MET A 129 -2.21 -5.78 45.10
C MET A 129 -3.04 -6.02 46.36
N SER A 130 -3.04 -7.23 46.92
CA SER A 130 -3.86 -7.53 48.10
C SER A 130 -3.43 -6.80 49.37
N HIS A 131 -2.17 -6.34 49.47
CA HIS A 131 -1.62 -5.64 50.65
C HIS A 131 -1.99 -6.32 51.99
N GLY A 132 -1.92 -7.65 52.05
CA GLY A 132 -2.28 -8.43 53.24
C GLY A 132 -3.78 -8.66 53.47
N ALA A 133 -4.68 -8.16 52.60
CA ALA A 133 -6.12 -8.42 52.69
C ALA A 133 -6.50 -9.87 52.37
N ILE A 134 -5.65 -10.60 51.62
CA ILE A 134 -5.81 -12.01 51.33
C ILE A 134 -4.86 -12.82 52.22
N PRO A 135 -5.37 -13.64 53.16
CA PRO A 135 -4.54 -14.45 54.04
C PRO A 135 -3.60 -15.37 53.24
N GLY A 136 -2.30 -15.30 53.52
CA GLY A 136 -1.29 -16.16 52.87
C GLY A 136 -0.79 -15.70 51.50
N ALA A 137 -1.31 -14.61 50.93
CA ALA A 137 -0.84 -14.06 49.66
C ALA A 137 0.61 -13.56 49.71
N ASP A 138 1.01 -12.97 50.83
CA ASP A 138 2.39 -12.51 51.08
C ASP A 138 3.29 -13.59 51.69
N GLY A 139 2.71 -14.74 52.04
CA GLY A 139 3.42 -15.88 52.60
C GLY A 139 4.24 -16.64 51.54
N PRO A 140 5.04 -17.65 51.96
CA PRO A 140 5.90 -18.41 51.05
C PRO A 140 5.15 -19.05 49.89
N LEU A 141 3.96 -19.62 50.16
CA LEU A 141 3.11 -20.24 49.14
C LEU A 141 2.53 -19.21 48.17
N GLY A 142 2.07 -18.06 48.66
CA GLY A 142 1.55 -16.97 47.82
C GLY A 142 2.64 -16.38 46.92
N ARG A 143 3.84 -16.14 47.45
CA ARG A 143 5.00 -15.67 46.67
C ARG A 143 5.49 -16.70 45.65
N ALA A 144 5.50 -17.98 46.00
CA ALA A 144 5.81 -19.05 45.05
C ALA A 144 4.77 -19.11 43.92
N LEU A 145 3.48 -18.95 44.24
CA LEU A 145 2.42 -18.88 43.23
C LEU A 145 2.59 -17.65 42.31
N GLN A 146 2.88 -16.47 42.87
CA GLN A 146 3.18 -15.27 42.08
C GLN A 146 4.37 -15.48 41.15
N LEU A 147 5.45 -16.10 41.64
CA LEU A 147 6.62 -16.45 40.83
C LEU A 147 6.25 -17.38 39.66
N VAL A 148 5.46 -18.43 39.92
CA VAL A 148 5.03 -19.37 38.85
C VAL A 148 4.18 -18.65 37.80
N LEU A 149 3.16 -17.91 38.24
CA LEU A 149 2.28 -17.16 37.33
C LEU A 149 3.07 -16.16 36.48
N ALA A 150 3.94 -15.37 37.10
CA ALA A 150 4.78 -14.39 36.40
C ALA A 150 5.79 -15.06 35.46
N SER A 151 6.38 -16.19 35.86
CA SER A 151 7.32 -16.93 35.01
C SER A 151 6.66 -17.39 33.72
N VAL A 152 5.41 -17.89 33.79
CA VAL A 152 4.66 -18.30 32.60
C VAL A 152 4.33 -17.11 31.70
N VAL A 153 3.98 -15.95 32.27
CA VAL A 153 3.70 -14.73 31.49
C VAL A 153 4.97 -14.18 30.82
N VAL A 154 6.07 -14.06 31.57
CA VAL A 154 7.34 -13.47 31.12
C VAL A 154 8.03 -14.37 30.09
N LEU A 155 8.14 -15.68 30.36
CA LEU A 155 8.85 -16.63 29.50
C LEU A 155 7.97 -17.20 28.36
N GLY A 156 6.65 -17.13 28.50
CA GLY A 156 5.69 -17.52 27.46
C GLY A 156 5.39 -16.33 26.53
N PRO A 157 4.22 -15.67 26.68
CA PRO A 157 3.83 -14.52 25.85
C PRO A 157 4.89 -13.41 25.78
N GLY A 158 5.58 -13.14 26.90
CA GLY A 158 6.59 -12.09 27.02
C GLY A 158 7.87 -12.33 26.23
N ARG A 159 8.22 -13.59 25.92
CA ARG A 159 9.48 -13.97 25.24
C ARG A 159 9.71 -13.21 23.92
N ARG A 160 8.64 -12.85 23.22
CA ARG A 160 8.71 -12.06 21.99
C ARG A 160 9.45 -10.74 22.19
N PHE A 161 9.21 -10.04 23.30
CA PHE A 161 9.76 -8.72 23.55
C PHE A 161 11.25 -8.82 23.87
N PHE A 162 11.65 -9.82 24.66
CA PHE A 162 13.05 -10.12 24.93
C PHE A 162 13.81 -10.51 23.67
N ARG A 163 13.24 -11.35 22.80
CA ARG A 163 13.86 -11.72 21.52
C ARG A 163 14.07 -10.49 20.63
N LEU A 164 13.04 -9.66 20.47
CA LEU A 164 13.11 -8.46 19.63
C LEU A 164 14.06 -7.41 20.19
N ALA A 165 14.07 -7.22 21.51
CA ALA A 165 15.02 -6.34 22.21
C ALA A 165 16.47 -6.82 22.05
N TRP A 166 16.71 -8.14 22.14
CA TRP A 166 18.03 -8.72 21.93
C TRP A 166 18.54 -8.47 20.50
N ILE A 167 17.68 -8.67 19.50
CA ILE A 167 18.01 -8.35 18.11
C ILE A 167 18.30 -6.86 17.95
N ALA A 168 17.51 -5.97 18.59
CA ALA A 168 17.74 -4.53 18.57
C ALA A 168 19.11 -4.16 19.15
N ALA A 169 19.45 -4.73 20.30
CA ALA A 169 20.71 -4.49 21.01
C ALA A 169 21.92 -4.99 20.19
N LYS A 170 21.84 -6.18 19.58
CA LYS A 170 22.91 -6.72 18.71
C LYS A 170 23.26 -5.76 17.58
N HIS A 171 22.26 -5.03 17.09
CA HIS A 171 22.38 -4.06 16.00
C HIS A 171 22.55 -2.61 16.49
N ARG A 172 22.86 -2.39 17.78
CA ARG A 172 23.06 -1.06 18.40
C ARG A 172 21.89 -0.09 18.18
N THR A 173 20.66 -0.62 18.18
CA THR A 173 19.42 0.15 18.10
C THR A 173 18.56 -0.09 19.34
N SER A 174 17.64 0.82 19.63
CA SER A 174 16.68 0.68 20.71
C SER A 174 15.28 1.04 20.22
N ASP A 175 14.29 0.29 20.71
CA ASP A 175 12.88 0.45 20.35
C ASP A 175 11.99 0.25 21.59
N MET A 176 10.67 0.28 21.40
CA MET A 176 9.69 0.01 22.47
C MET A 176 9.90 -1.38 23.11
N ASN A 177 10.29 -2.40 22.34
CA ASN A 177 10.55 -3.74 22.88
C ASN A 177 11.72 -3.71 23.86
N THR A 178 12.72 -2.86 23.61
CA THR A 178 13.90 -2.69 24.45
C THR A 178 13.52 -2.16 25.84
N LEU A 179 12.66 -1.14 25.91
CA LEU A 179 12.12 -0.63 27.18
C LEU A 179 11.30 -1.68 27.93
N VAL A 180 10.38 -2.36 27.23
CA VAL A 180 9.52 -3.38 27.82
C VAL A 180 10.35 -4.54 28.37
N ALA A 181 11.31 -5.04 27.59
CA ALA A 181 12.18 -6.15 27.99
C ALA A 181 13.06 -5.80 29.20
N MET A 182 13.67 -4.60 29.23
CA MET A 182 14.48 -4.19 30.38
C MET A 182 13.64 -3.94 31.63
N GLY A 183 12.52 -3.23 31.51
CA GLY A 183 11.65 -2.94 32.67
C GLY A 183 11.07 -4.21 33.28
N THR A 184 10.45 -5.06 32.45
CA THR A 184 9.84 -6.31 32.91
C THR A 184 10.88 -7.35 33.33
N GLY A 185 12.03 -7.39 32.65
CA GLY A 185 13.16 -8.24 33.01
C GLY A 185 13.78 -7.86 34.34
N ALA A 186 13.99 -6.56 34.60
CA ALA A 186 14.53 -6.07 35.87
C ALA A 186 13.55 -6.35 37.03
N ALA A 187 12.26 -6.05 36.85
CA ALA A 187 11.22 -6.33 37.84
C ALA A 187 11.13 -7.84 38.16
N PHE A 188 11.16 -8.69 37.13
CA PHE A 188 11.14 -10.15 37.30
C PHE A 188 12.40 -10.66 37.98
N ALA A 189 13.59 -10.22 37.56
CA ALA A 189 14.87 -10.66 38.12
C ALA A 189 15.00 -10.28 39.60
N TYR A 190 14.67 -9.03 39.95
CA TYR A 190 14.63 -8.58 41.34
C TYR A 190 13.68 -9.44 42.18
N SER A 191 12.45 -9.64 41.70
CA SER A 191 11.43 -10.42 42.41
C SER A 191 11.80 -11.90 42.54
N PHE A 192 12.49 -12.46 41.54
CA PHE A 192 13.02 -13.82 41.58
C PHE A 192 14.06 -13.98 42.69
N VAL A 193 15.03 -13.06 42.76
CA VAL A 193 16.06 -13.08 43.82
C VAL A 193 15.43 -12.88 45.20
N ALA A 194 14.42 -12.01 45.32
CA ALA A 194 13.67 -11.78 46.55
C ALA A 194 12.93 -13.02 47.08
N VAL A 195 12.50 -13.94 46.20
CA VAL A 195 11.83 -15.18 46.60
C VAL A 195 12.81 -16.33 46.82
N VAL A 196 13.81 -16.50 45.96
CA VAL A 196 14.71 -17.68 45.96
C VAL A 196 15.89 -17.50 46.92
N ALA A 197 16.38 -16.28 47.08
CA ALA A 197 17.52 -15.96 47.93
C ALA A 197 17.25 -14.72 48.79
N PRO A 198 16.20 -14.73 49.64
CA PRO A 198 15.86 -13.59 50.49
C PRO A 198 17.01 -13.17 51.41
N GLN A 199 17.89 -14.10 51.79
CA GLN A 199 19.09 -13.83 52.61
C GLN A 199 20.12 -12.89 51.95
N LEU A 200 20.06 -12.68 50.63
CA LEU A 200 20.90 -11.68 49.95
C LEU A 200 20.41 -10.25 50.21
N PHE A 201 19.22 -10.09 50.80
CA PHE A 201 18.70 -8.80 51.24
C PHE A 201 18.92 -8.66 52.76
N PRO A 202 19.75 -7.70 53.21
CA PRO A 202 20.06 -7.39 54.61
C PRO A 202 18.87 -7.26 55.57
N HIS A 203 17.65 -7.06 55.05
CA HIS A 203 16.44 -6.88 55.86
C HIS A 203 15.68 -8.19 56.14
N ALA A 204 16.10 -9.32 55.56
CA ALA A 204 15.61 -10.63 55.96
C ALA A 204 15.90 -10.93 57.44
N GLU A 205 16.94 -10.31 58.02
CA GLU A 205 17.32 -10.46 59.43
C GLU A 205 16.38 -9.74 60.41
N HIS A 206 15.59 -8.76 59.97
CA HIS A 206 14.66 -7.98 60.82
C HIS A 206 13.18 -8.40 60.65
N GLY A 207 12.91 -9.50 59.96
CA GLY A 207 11.54 -10.00 59.71
C GLY A 207 10.77 -9.24 58.62
N ALA A 208 11.39 -8.27 57.95
CA ALA A 208 10.80 -7.54 56.83
C ALA A 208 11.08 -8.27 55.53
N VAL A 209 10.08 -8.98 55.00
CA VAL A 209 10.22 -9.76 53.78
C VAL A 209 10.28 -8.80 52.58
N PRO A 210 11.25 -8.90 51.66
CA PRO A 210 11.38 -7.98 50.53
C PRO A 210 10.11 -7.92 49.68
N HIS A 211 9.70 -6.74 49.22
CA HIS A 211 8.58 -6.62 48.27
C HIS A 211 8.92 -7.31 46.95
N VAL A 212 7.91 -7.86 46.28
CA VAL A 212 8.03 -8.45 44.93
C VAL A 212 7.21 -7.61 43.97
N TYR A 213 7.61 -7.59 42.70
CA TYR A 213 7.03 -6.78 41.62
C TYR A 213 6.64 -7.67 40.43
N PHE A 214 6.22 -8.90 40.71
CA PHE A 214 5.80 -9.86 39.68
C PHE A 214 4.54 -9.37 38.95
N GLU A 215 3.62 -8.76 39.69
CA GLU A 215 2.39 -8.16 39.19
C GLU A 215 2.66 -7.00 38.23
N ALA A 216 3.63 -6.14 38.52
CA ALA A 216 4.05 -5.08 37.61
C ALA A 216 4.55 -5.68 36.28
N ALA A 217 5.46 -6.66 36.33
CA ALA A 217 5.99 -7.30 35.12
C ALA A 217 4.88 -7.96 34.27
N GLY A 218 3.96 -8.70 34.90
CA GLY A 218 2.83 -9.34 34.22
C GLY A 218 1.83 -8.33 33.61
N ALA A 219 1.51 -7.28 34.35
CA ALA A 219 0.60 -6.22 33.92
C ALA A 219 1.13 -5.49 32.68
N ILE A 220 2.40 -5.08 32.70
CA ILE A 220 3.04 -4.39 31.58
C ILE A 220 2.99 -5.26 30.32
N LEU A 221 3.42 -6.53 30.41
CA LEU A 221 3.41 -7.44 29.27
C LEU A 221 2.00 -7.63 28.71
N THR A 222 1.00 -7.80 29.58
CA THR A 222 -0.40 -7.96 29.19
C THR A 222 -0.96 -6.71 28.50
N PHE A 223 -0.71 -5.51 29.03
CA PHE A 223 -1.16 -4.27 28.39
C PHE A 223 -0.47 -3.98 27.06
N VAL A 224 0.82 -4.27 26.95
CA VAL A 224 1.54 -4.15 25.67
C VAL A 224 0.99 -5.14 24.63
N LEU A 225 0.67 -6.38 25.05
CA LEU A 225 0.03 -7.36 24.18
C LEU A 225 -1.37 -6.92 23.75
N LEU A 226 -2.17 -6.34 24.66
CA LEU A 226 -3.46 -5.75 24.32
C LEU A 226 -3.31 -4.64 23.26
N GLY A 227 -2.35 -3.74 23.45
CA GLY A 227 -2.02 -2.70 22.47
C GLY A 227 -1.71 -3.28 21.09
N LYS A 228 -0.90 -4.36 21.03
CA LYS A 228 -0.60 -5.07 19.78
C LYS A 228 -1.82 -5.73 19.14
N VAL A 229 -2.74 -6.29 19.94
CA VAL A 229 -3.99 -6.87 19.45
C VAL A 229 -4.89 -5.82 18.81
N LEU A 230 -5.02 -4.66 19.46
CA LEU A 230 -5.78 -3.53 18.94
C LEU A 230 -5.15 -3.00 17.64
N GLU A 231 -3.81 -2.92 17.59
CA GLU A 231 -3.04 -2.51 16.41
C GLU A 231 -3.29 -3.44 15.22
N GLY A 232 -3.19 -4.76 15.42
CA GLY A 232 -3.42 -5.75 14.37
C GLY A 232 -4.87 -5.76 13.86
N ARG A 233 -5.84 -5.54 14.75
CA ARG A 233 -7.27 -5.46 14.37
C ARG A 233 -7.56 -4.22 13.51
N ALA A 234 -6.95 -3.08 13.85
CA ALA A 234 -7.07 -1.86 13.06
C ALA A 234 -6.46 -2.04 11.66
N LYS A 235 -5.27 -2.66 11.56
CA LYS A 235 -4.57 -2.92 10.30
C LYS A 235 -5.35 -3.83 9.34
N LYS A 236 -5.92 -4.94 9.81
CA LYS A 236 -6.67 -5.86 8.92
C LYS A 236 -7.85 -5.18 8.23
N ARG A 237 -8.62 -4.37 8.98
CA ARG A 237 -9.76 -3.62 8.42
C ARG A 237 -9.32 -2.64 7.31
N LEU A 238 -8.07 -2.17 7.35
CA LEU A 238 -7.51 -1.28 6.33
C LEU A 238 -7.10 -2.04 5.06
N SER A 239 -6.51 -3.24 5.19
CA SER A 239 -6.08 -4.06 4.04
C SER A 239 -7.25 -4.61 3.22
N ASP A 240 -8.35 -5.00 3.86
CA ASP A 240 -9.53 -5.59 3.20
C ASP A 240 -10.22 -4.57 2.25
N ALA A 241 -10.12 -3.27 2.51
CA ALA A 241 -10.73 -2.22 1.69
C ALA A 241 -9.96 -1.88 0.41
N VAL A 242 -8.65 -2.19 0.35
CA VAL A 242 -7.77 -1.85 -0.79
C VAL A 242 -7.81 -2.93 -1.88
N ARG A 243 -8.11 -4.18 -1.51
CA ARG A 243 -8.05 -5.35 -2.42
C ARG A 243 -9.14 -5.36 -3.52
N GLY A 244 -10.19 -4.56 -3.39
CA GLY A 244 -11.29 -4.48 -4.39
C GLY A 244 -10.93 -3.84 -5.74
N LEU A 245 -9.72 -3.28 -5.90
CA LEU A 245 -9.32 -2.49 -7.07
C LEU A 245 -8.39 -3.22 -8.07
N VAL A 246 -7.87 -4.40 -7.73
CA VAL A 246 -6.95 -5.17 -8.60
C VAL A 246 -7.70 -5.96 -9.70
N ALA A 247 -9.04 -5.96 -9.68
CA ALA A 247 -9.89 -6.78 -10.53
C ALA A 247 -10.14 -6.25 -11.97
N LEU A 248 -9.31 -5.33 -12.49
CA LEU A 248 -9.60 -4.63 -13.75
C LEU A 248 -8.72 -5.04 -14.95
N GLN A 249 -7.75 -5.95 -14.78
CA GLN A 249 -7.03 -6.54 -15.90
C GLN A 249 -7.77 -7.79 -16.43
N PRO A 250 -7.99 -7.92 -17.75
CA PRO A 250 -8.54 -9.13 -18.32
C PRO A 250 -7.59 -10.31 -18.07
N SER A 251 -8.14 -11.46 -17.67
CA SER A 251 -7.36 -12.67 -17.36
C SER A 251 -6.99 -13.49 -18.61
N SER A 252 -7.71 -13.30 -19.72
CA SER A 252 -7.51 -14.02 -20.98
C SER A 252 -7.42 -13.07 -22.19
N ALA A 253 -6.81 -13.56 -23.25
CA ALA A 253 -6.66 -12.92 -24.55
C ALA A 253 -6.90 -13.93 -25.67
N ARG A 254 -7.35 -13.48 -26.84
CA ARG A 254 -7.58 -14.36 -27.99
C ARG A 254 -6.49 -14.22 -29.03
N ARG A 255 -5.56 -15.17 -29.06
CA ARG A 255 -4.45 -15.22 -30.01
C ARG A 255 -4.91 -15.84 -31.33
N LEU A 256 -4.47 -15.24 -32.44
CA LEU A 256 -4.60 -15.78 -33.78
C LEU A 256 -3.41 -16.70 -34.05
N GLY A 257 -3.64 -18.01 -33.88
CA GLY A 257 -2.68 -19.06 -34.20
C GLY A 257 -2.78 -19.50 -35.67
N ARG A 258 -1.97 -20.51 -36.04
CA ARG A 258 -1.98 -21.09 -37.39
C ARG A 258 -3.27 -21.85 -37.74
N GLU A 259 -3.98 -22.36 -36.73
CA GLU A 259 -5.20 -23.17 -36.90
C GLU A 259 -6.49 -22.40 -36.59
N GLY A 260 -6.40 -21.11 -36.24
CA GLY A 260 -7.57 -20.27 -35.93
C GLY A 260 -7.36 -19.40 -34.69
N VAL A 261 -8.46 -18.96 -34.09
CA VAL A 261 -8.47 -18.14 -32.88
C VAL A 261 -8.49 -19.05 -31.65
N GLU A 262 -7.48 -18.93 -30.79
CA GLU A 262 -7.39 -19.63 -29.52
C GLU A 262 -7.44 -18.65 -28.33
N GLU A 263 -8.08 -19.06 -27.24
CA GLU A 263 -8.11 -18.27 -26.00
C GLU A 263 -6.99 -18.71 -25.07
N VAL A 264 -6.12 -17.78 -24.69
CA VAL A 264 -4.93 -18.00 -23.86
C VAL A 264 -4.91 -17.05 -22.68
N PRO A 265 -4.29 -17.41 -21.54
CA PRO A 265 -4.03 -16.47 -20.46
C PRO A 265 -3.18 -15.29 -20.96
N VAL A 266 -3.39 -14.08 -20.44
CA VAL A 266 -2.57 -12.90 -20.82
C VAL A 266 -1.08 -13.14 -20.56
N THR A 267 -0.74 -13.93 -19.53
CA THR A 267 0.64 -14.31 -19.21
C THR A 267 1.30 -15.24 -20.22
N ALA A 268 0.53 -15.85 -21.12
CA ALA A 268 1.03 -16.74 -22.17
C ALA A 268 1.24 -16.04 -23.52
N LEU A 269 0.93 -14.73 -23.61
CA LEU A 269 1.22 -13.93 -24.79
C LEU A 269 2.72 -13.67 -24.92
N ALA A 270 3.21 -13.69 -26.17
CA ALA A 270 4.57 -13.32 -26.53
C ALA A 270 4.58 -12.04 -27.39
N LEU A 271 5.75 -11.41 -27.49
CA LEU A 271 5.97 -10.33 -28.45
C LEU A 271 5.66 -10.82 -29.86
N ASP A 272 5.10 -9.93 -30.68
CA ASP A 272 4.64 -10.18 -32.05
C ASP A 272 3.44 -11.13 -32.20
N ASP A 273 2.87 -11.66 -31.11
CA ASP A 273 1.60 -12.39 -31.19
C ASP A 273 0.49 -11.50 -31.77
N LEU A 274 -0.34 -12.09 -32.62
CA LEU A 274 -1.54 -11.42 -33.16
C LEU A 274 -2.73 -11.75 -32.27
N VAL A 275 -3.41 -10.73 -31.74
CA VAL A 275 -4.57 -10.87 -30.86
C VAL A 275 -5.80 -10.24 -31.49
N LEU A 276 -6.92 -10.96 -31.44
CA LEU A 276 -8.23 -10.51 -31.93
C LEU A 276 -9.03 -9.90 -30.79
N VAL A 277 -9.20 -8.58 -30.84
CA VAL A 277 -9.98 -7.81 -29.87
C VAL A 277 -11.34 -7.47 -30.47
N ARG A 278 -12.43 -7.92 -29.83
CA ARG A 278 -13.79 -7.66 -30.30
C ARG A 278 -14.36 -6.36 -29.72
N PRO A 279 -15.45 -5.83 -30.31
CA PRO A 279 -16.19 -4.72 -29.72
C PRO A 279 -16.61 -5.05 -28.28
N GLY A 280 -16.44 -4.11 -27.36
CA GLY A 280 -16.72 -4.25 -25.94
C GLY A 280 -15.62 -4.90 -25.10
N GLU A 281 -14.48 -5.27 -25.69
CA GLU A 281 -13.38 -5.91 -24.96
C GLU A 281 -12.22 -4.99 -24.67
N ARG A 282 -11.51 -5.30 -23.58
CA ARG A 282 -10.28 -4.60 -23.24
C ARG A 282 -9.11 -5.17 -24.02
N LEU A 283 -8.20 -4.30 -24.42
CA LEU A 283 -6.96 -4.71 -25.05
C LEU A 283 -6.07 -5.44 -24.02
N PRO A 284 -5.53 -6.63 -24.35
CA PRO A 284 -4.78 -7.43 -23.38
C PRO A 284 -3.34 -6.93 -23.17
N ALA A 285 -2.77 -6.21 -24.14
CA ALA A 285 -1.39 -5.74 -24.14
C ALA A 285 -1.23 -4.48 -25.01
N ASP A 286 -0.10 -3.80 -24.86
CA ASP A 286 0.28 -2.70 -25.75
C ASP A 286 0.71 -3.28 -27.11
N GLY A 287 0.43 -2.57 -28.19
CA GLY A 287 0.72 -3.07 -29.53
C GLY A 287 0.37 -2.11 -30.65
N GLN A 288 0.35 -2.66 -31.86
CA GLN A 288 0.01 -1.93 -33.09
C GLN A 288 -1.15 -2.63 -33.81
N VAL A 289 -2.11 -1.85 -34.32
CA VAL A 289 -3.19 -2.39 -35.13
C VAL A 289 -2.64 -2.87 -36.47
N MET A 290 -2.90 -4.12 -36.79
CA MET A 290 -2.53 -4.73 -38.06
C MET A 290 -3.67 -4.73 -39.07
N ARG A 291 -4.90 -4.94 -38.60
CA ARG A 291 -6.13 -4.99 -39.41
C ARG A 291 -7.34 -4.54 -38.60
N GLY A 292 -8.30 -3.95 -39.32
CA GLY A 292 -9.54 -3.43 -38.76
C GLY A 292 -9.46 -1.93 -38.46
N SER A 293 -10.62 -1.35 -38.17
CA SER A 293 -10.76 0.04 -37.73
C SER A 293 -11.77 0.06 -36.58
N SER A 294 -11.49 0.80 -35.51
CA SER A 294 -12.39 0.90 -34.36
C SER A 294 -12.09 2.16 -33.53
N ALA A 295 -13.10 2.66 -32.84
CA ALA A 295 -12.94 3.64 -31.77
C ALA A 295 -12.49 2.94 -30.48
N VAL A 296 -11.39 3.41 -29.89
CA VAL A 296 -10.82 2.89 -28.64
C VAL A 296 -10.91 3.94 -27.55
N ASP A 297 -11.48 3.58 -26.40
CA ASP A 297 -11.56 4.41 -25.22
C ASP A 297 -10.26 4.32 -24.40
N GLU A 298 -9.46 5.37 -24.53
CA GLU A 298 -8.18 5.55 -23.84
C GLU A 298 -8.31 6.43 -22.57
N SER A 299 -9.53 6.73 -22.11
CA SER A 299 -9.78 7.65 -20.98
C SER A 299 -9.04 7.28 -19.70
N MET A 300 -8.80 5.98 -19.46
CA MET A 300 -8.04 5.51 -18.30
C MET A 300 -6.55 5.88 -18.34
N LEU A 301 -6.00 6.21 -19.51
CA LEU A 301 -4.60 6.58 -19.70
C LEU A 301 -4.45 8.08 -19.97
N THR A 302 -5.31 8.65 -20.82
CA THR A 302 -5.18 10.03 -21.29
C THR A 302 -6.05 11.01 -20.50
N GLY A 303 -7.10 10.53 -19.81
CA GLY A 303 -8.12 11.38 -19.17
C GLY A 303 -9.16 11.95 -20.15
N GLU A 304 -8.94 11.84 -21.46
CA GLU A 304 -9.87 12.35 -22.47
C GLU A 304 -11.06 11.40 -22.65
N SER A 305 -12.28 11.94 -22.60
CA SER A 305 -13.51 11.12 -22.65
C SER A 305 -13.95 10.75 -24.06
N LEU A 306 -13.37 11.38 -25.09
CA LEU A 306 -13.65 11.04 -26.48
C LEU A 306 -12.76 9.86 -26.90
N PRO A 307 -13.35 8.74 -27.36
CA PRO A 307 -12.61 7.63 -27.95
C PRO A 307 -11.78 8.10 -29.14
N VAL A 308 -10.62 7.46 -29.30
CA VAL A 308 -9.69 7.73 -30.39
C VAL A 308 -9.93 6.71 -31.49
N ASP A 309 -10.12 7.18 -32.72
CA ASP A 309 -10.20 6.32 -33.89
C ASP A 309 -8.84 5.66 -34.14
N LYS A 310 -8.85 4.34 -34.37
CA LYS A 310 -7.66 3.53 -34.66
C LYS A 310 -7.83 2.78 -35.97
N GLU A 311 -6.81 2.87 -36.81
CA GLU A 311 -6.67 2.15 -38.07
C GLU A 311 -5.37 1.33 -38.12
N ALA A 312 -5.18 0.58 -39.20
CA ALA A 312 -3.97 -0.20 -39.41
C ALA A 312 -2.71 0.68 -39.39
N GLY A 313 -1.77 0.36 -38.51
CA GLY A 313 -0.56 1.13 -38.26
C GLY A 313 -0.59 1.92 -36.95
N ASP A 314 -1.76 2.15 -36.36
CA ASP A 314 -1.86 2.95 -35.13
C ASP A 314 -1.45 2.17 -33.87
N PRO A 315 -0.85 2.85 -32.88
CA PRO A 315 -0.55 2.26 -31.60
C PRO A 315 -1.82 2.13 -30.73
N VAL A 316 -1.87 1.08 -29.94
CA VAL A 316 -2.93 0.80 -28.98
C VAL A 316 -2.37 0.30 -27.66
N PHE A 317 -3.08 0.56 -26.56
CA PHE A 317 -2.57 0.34 -25.21
C PHE A 317 -3.38 -0.70 -24.43
N GLY A 318 -2.71 -1.56 -23.68
CA GLY A 318 -3.32 -2.56 -22.81
C GLY A 318 -4.21 -1.94 -21.74
N GLY A 319 -5.37 -2.56 -21.50
CA GLY A 319 -6.38 -2.12 -20.55
C GLY A 319 -7.40 -1.12 -21.09
N THR A 320 -7.14 -0.49 -22.24
CA THR A 320 -8.10 0.39 -22.94
C THR A 320 -9.25 -0.42 -23.55
N LEU A 321 -10.42 0.20 -23.73
CA LEU A 321 -11.63 -0.49 -24.15
C LEU A 321 -11.89 -0.29 -25.65
N ASN A 322 -11.94 -1.39 -26.39
CA ASN A 322 -12.36 -1.38 -27.79
C ASN A 322 -13.88 -1.24 -27.87
N GLN A 323 -14.41 -0.23 -28.57
CA GLN A 323 -15.85 0.04 -28.55
C GLN A 323 -16.62 -0.56 -29.74
N SER A 324 -16.17 -0.32 -30.97
CA SER A 324 -17.05 -0.45 -32.15
C SER A 324 -16.68 -1.56 -33.13
N GLY A 325 -15.45 -1.55 -33.64
CA GLY A 325 -14.96 -2.50 -34.64
C GLY A 325 -14.09 -3.60 -34.04
N SER A 326 -13.87 -4.69 -34.79
CA SER A 326 -12.88 -5.70 -34.41
C SER A 326 -11.47 -5.27 -34.82
N LEU A 327 -10.51 -5.37 -33.90
CA LEU A 327 -9.11 -5.08 -34.16
C LEU A 327 -8.27 -6.36 -34.12
N THR A 328 -7.37 -6.51 -35.09
CA THR A 328 -6.25 -7.45 -35.00
C THR A 328 -5.03 -6.66 -34.59
N VAL A 329 -4.50 -6.93 -33.39
CA VAL A 329 -3.40 -6.17 -32.80
C VAL A 329 -2.17 -7.07 -32.73
N ARG A 330 -1.00 -6.56 -33.12
CA ARG A 330 0.29 -7.20 -32.87
C ARG A 330 0.80 -6.74 -31.52
N VAL A 331 1.09 -7.67 -30.62
CA VAL A 331 1.64 -7.40 -29.28
C VAL A 331 3.04 -6.78 -29.43
N GLY A 332 3.23 -5.59 -28.86
CA GLY A 332 4.51 -4.87 -28.86
C GLY A 332 5.16 -4.79 -27.48
N SER A 333 4.39 -4.74 -26.39
CA SER A 333 4.92 -4.72 -25.01
C SER A 333 4.01 -5.47 -24.06
N LEU A 334 4.60 -6.23 -23.14
CA LEU A 334 3.90 -7.14 -22.22
C LEU A 334 4.26 -6.87 -20.76
N GLY A 335 3.34 -7.19 -19.85
CA GLY A 335 3.61 -7.18 -18.41
C GLY A 335 4.14 -5.83 -17.90
N ALA A 336 5.33 -5.86 -17.28
CA ALA A 336 5.99 -4.70 -16.66
C ALA A 336 6.36 -3.58 -17.65
N ASP A 337 6.51 -3.90 -18.94
CA ASP A 337 6.89 -2.95 -19.98
C ASP A 337 5.69 -2.26 -20.65
N SER A 338 4.47 -2.57 -20.22
CA SER A 338 3.27 -1.88 -20.72
C SER A 338 3.15 -0.46 -20.15
N ALA A 339 2.51 0.45 -20.88
CA ALA A 339 2.23 1.81 -20.45
C ALA A 339 1.45 1.83 -19.13
N LEU A 340 0.45 0.96 -18.99
CA LEU A 340 -0.31 0.81 -17.75
C LEU A 340 0.57 0.30 -16.60
N ALA A 341 1.46 -0.67 -16.83
CA ALA A 341 2.36 -1.16 -15.79
C ALA A 341 3.39 -0.10 -15.36
N ARG A 342 3.92 0.71 -16.29
CA ARG A 342 4.79 1.85 -15.96
C ARG A 342 4.06 2.90 -15.12
N ILE A 343 2.80 3.19 -15.44
CA ILE A 343 1.96 4.10 -14.63
C ILE A 343 1.70 3.48 -13.26
N VAL A 344 1.33 2.21 -13.18
CA VAL A 344 1.11 1.50 -11.92
C VAL A 344 2.37 1.45 -11.06
N GLU A 345 3.53 1.24 -11.67
CA GLU A 345 4.82 1.24 -10.98
C GLU A 345 5.22 2.63 -10.52
N ALA A 346 5.08 3.66 -11.35
CA ALA A 346 5.29 5.06 -10.95
C ALA A 346 4.35 5.47 -9.80
N VAL A 347 3.08 5.04 -9.84
CA VAL A 347 2.11 5.24 -8.76
C VAL A 347 2.50 4.46 -7.51
N ARG A 348 2.96 3.20 -7.63
CA ARG A 348 3.46 2.41 -6.50
C ARG A 348 4.70 3.04 -5.86
N GLN A 349 5.63 3.55 -6.67
CA GLN A 349 6.82 4.24 -6.21
C GLN A 349 6.45 5.54 -5.48
N ALA A 350 5.47 6.29 -5.98
CA ALA A 350 4.92 7.46 -5.31
C ALA A 350 4.18 7.12 -4.00
N GLN A 351 3.36 6.06 -4.01
CA GLN A 351 2.54 5.61 -2.87
C GLN A 351 3.33 4.83 -1.80
N GLY A 352 4.52 4.32 -2.13
CA GLY A 352 5.45 3.69 -1.19
C GLY A 352 6.16 4.67 -0.27
N SER A 353 5.99 5.98 -0.49
CA SER A 353 6.60 7.00 0.34
C SER A 353 5.87 7.17 1.67
N LYS A 354 6.63 7.14 2.79
CA LYS A 354 6.08 7.21 4.16
C LYS A 354 5.28 8.50 4.37
N ALA A 355 4.09 8.39 4.98
CA ALA A 355 3.39 9.54 5.52
C ALA A 355 4.33 10.32 6.46
N PRO A 356 4.55 11.64 6.26
CA PRO A 356 5.47 12.43 7.08
C PRO A 356 5.20 12.33 8.59
N ILE A 357 3.94 12.21 9.03
CA ILE A 357 3.63 12.10 10.46
C ILE A 357 3.90 10.72 11.07
N ALA A 358 3.89 9.65 10.27
CA ALA A 358 4.30 8.31 10.74
C ALA A 358 5.80 8.28 11.09
N ARG A 359 6.61 9.13 10.43
CA ARG A 359 8.02 9.37 10.80
C ARG A 359 8.15 10.10 12.14
N LEU A 360 7.16 10.90 12.56
CA LEU A 360 7.24 11.65 13.81
C LEU A 360 7.24 10.73 15.03
N ALA A 361 6.31 9.78 15.13
CA ALA A 361 6.29 8.80 16.23
C ALA A 361 7.61 8.01 16.31
N ASP A 362 8.18 7.75 15.14
CA ASP A 362 9.42 7.03 14.92
C ASP A 362 10.69 7.83 15.29
N VAL A 363 10.67 9.14 15.05
CA VAL A 363 11.71 10.11 15.46
C VAL A 363 11.62 10.37 16.95
N VAL A 364 10.41 10.61 17.47
CA VAL A 364 10.16 10.77 18.90
C VAL A 364 10.68 9.54 19.65
N SER A 365 10.34 8.33 19.23
CA SER A 365 10.85 7.10 19.87
C SER A 365 12.38 6.99 19.84
N ALA A 366 13.03 7.44 18.76
CA ALA A 366 14.48 7.36 18.60
C ALA A 366 15.25 8.27 19.58
N TYR A 367 14.68 9.41 19.97
CA TYR A 367 15.26 10.31 20.97
C TYR A 367 14.75 10.02 22.39
N PHE A 368 13.46 9.70 22.51
CA PHE A 368 12.78 9.48 23.77
C PHE A 368 13.30 8.23 24.48
N VAL A 369 13.52 7.12 23.77
CA VAL A 369 14.01 5.87 24.38
C VAL A 369 15.40 6.08 25.02
N PRO A 370 16.44 6.59 24.33
CA PRO A 370 17.72 6.89 24.96
C PRO A 370 17.62 7.87 26.12
N ALA A 371 16.81 8.94 25.99
CA ALA A 371 16.63 9.91 27.06
C ALA A 371 16.04 9.27 28.33
N VAL A 372 15.02 8.43 28.19
CA VAL A 372 14.42 7.67 29.29
C VAL A 372 15.42 6.73 29.94
N LEU A 373 16.27 6.06 29.15
CA LEU A 373 17.31 5.19 29.70
C LEU A 373 18.34 5.96 30.52
N VAL A 374 18.76 7.14 30.04
CA VAL A 374 19.67 8.02 30.78
C VAL A 374 19.01 8.50 32.07
N VAL A 375 17.75 8.94 32.02
CA VAL A 375 17.00 9.39 33.22
C VAL A 375 16.81 8.23 34.20
N ALA A 376 16.48 7.03 33.73
CA ALA A 376 16.32 5.85 34.57
C ALA A 376 17.66 5.49 35.24
N ALA A 377 18.76 5.43 34.49
CA ALA A 377 20.09 5.16 35.02
C ALA A 377 20.55 6.22 36.02
N ALA A 378 20.30 7.50 35.74
CA ALA A 378 20.57 8.59 36.68
C ALA A 378 19.73 8.47 37.95
N THR A 379 18.44 8.15 37.82
CA THR A 379 17.54 7.92 38.96
C THR A 379 18.07 6.78 39.82
N PHE A 380 18.41 5.64 39.21
CA PHE A 380 19.02 4.52 39.90
C PHE A 380 20.29 4.93 40.66
N GLY A 381 21.21 5.63 39.98
CA GLY A 381 22.48 6.06 40.57
C GLY A 381 22.32 7.06 41.72
N VAL A 382 21.41 8.03 41.60
CA VAL A 382 21.12 9.02 42.66
C VAL A 382 20.54 8.35 43.90
N TRP A 383 19.55 7.48 43.73
CA TRP A 383 18.93 6.78 44.87
C TRP A 383 19.91 5.82 45.55
N LEU A 384 20.77 5.15 44.78
CA LEU A 384 21.84 4.31 45.32
C LEU A 384 22.91 5.14 46.06
N PHE A 385 23.22 6.35 45.59
CA PHE A 385 24.18 7.24 46.25
C PHE A 385 23.64 7.84 47.55
N LEU A 386 22.36 8.20 47.59
CA LEU A 386 21.70 8.78 48.77
C LEU A 386 21.49 7.74 49.88
N ASP A 387 21.18 6.51 49.52
CA ASP A 387 21.06 5.39 50.46
C ASP A 387 21.79 4.15 49.89
N PRO A 388 23.09 3.96 50.20
CA PRO A 388 23.85 2.82 49.73
C PRO A 388 23.54 1.51 50.48
N THR A 389 22.53 1.51 51.36
CA THR A 389 22.06 0.28 52.01
C THR A 389 21.23 -0.56 51.03
N ALA A 390 20.94 -1.81 51.38
CA ALA A 390 20.07 -2.64 50.53
C ALA A 390 18.62 -2.14 50.46
N THR A 391 18.16 -1.35 51.43
CA THR A 391 16.88 -0.60 51.36
C THR A 391 16.92 0.40 50.23
N GLY A 392 18.01 1.15 50.12
CA GLY A 392 18.22 2.08 49.03
C GLY A 392 18.44 1.40 47.68
N LEU A 393 19.04 0.20 47.63
CA LEU A 393 19.08 -0.61 46.41
C LEU A 393 17.68 -1.03 45.95
N ALA A 394 16.85 -1.55 46.86
CA ALA A 394 15.45 -1.91 46.54
C ALA A 394 14.67 -0.69 46.05
N THR A 395 14.81 0.44 46.74
CA THR A 395 14.20 1.72 46.36
C THR A 395 14.72 2.21 45.01
N ALA A 396 16.02 2.12 44.75
CA ALA A 396 16.63 2.52 43.49
C ALA A 396 16.14 1.66 42.32
N VAL A 397 16.03 0.34 42.51
CA VAL A 397 15.46 -0.58 41.51
C VAL A 397 13.98 -0.26 41.28
N GLU A 398 13.19 -0.03 42.34
CA GLU A 398 11.79 0.36 42.21
C GLU A 398 11.63 1.65 41.41
N ARG A 399 12.41 2.70 41.73
CA ARG A 399 12.36 3.98 41.02
C ARG A 399 12.85 3.87 39.59
N PHE A 400 13.90 3.07 39.35
CA PHE A 400 14.38 2.74 38.00
C PHE A 400 13.29 2.08 37.16
N VAL A 401 12.68 1.02 37.69
CA VAL A 401 11.58 0.31 37.02
C VAL A 401 10.40 1.25 36.80
N ALA A 402 10.00 2.03 37.81
CA ALA A 402 8.89 2.99 37.68
C ALA A 402 9.11 3.99 36.53
N VAL A 403 10.33 4.54 36.39
CA VAL A 403 10.69 5.44 35.27
C VAL A 403 10.58 4.72 33.92
N LEU A 404 11.12 3.51 33.79
CA LEU A 404 11.05 2.74 32.55
C LEU A 404 9.61 2.39 32.16
N VAL A 405 8.79 2.06 33.15
CA VAL A 405 7.40 1.60 32.97
C VAL A 405 6.48 2.76 32.61
N ILE A 406 6.54 3.86 33.37
CA ILE A 406 5.68 5.02 33.12
C ILE A 406 6.01 5.71 31.79
N ALA A 407 7.25 5.55 31.34
CA ALA A 407 7.68 6.07 30.06
C ALA A 407 7.18 5.26 28.85
N CYS A 408 6.52 4.09 28.98
CA CYS A 408 6.07 3.36 27.79
C CYS A 408 5.15 4.24 26.91
N PRO A 409 5.52 4.57 25.66
CA PRO A 409 4.69 5.35 24.76
C PRO A 409 3.68 4.44 24.05
N CYS A 410 3.02 3.57 24.81
CA CYS A 410 2.16 2.50 24.33
C CYS A 410 1.00 3.03 23.45
N ALA A 411 0.47 4.23 23.74
CA ALA A 411 -0.59 4.88 22.96
C ALA A 411 -0.08 5.62 21.69
N LEU A 412 1.19 6.03 21.67
CA LEU A 412 1.75 6.84 20.58
C LEU A 412 1.77 6.08 19.25
N GLY A 413 2.07 4.77 19.29
CA GLY A 413 2.08 3.91 18.10
C GLY A 413 0.69 3.66 17.50
N LEU A 414 -0.38 3.87 18.28
CA LEU A 414 -1.77 3.66 17.85
C LEU A 414 -2.49 4.95 17.46
N ALA A 415 -2.05 6.10 17.99
CA ALA A 415 -2.71 7.38 17.77
C ALA A 415 -2.88 7.72 16.29
N THR A 416 -1.79 7.60 15.51
CA THR A 416 -1.80 7.93 14.08
C THR A 416 -2.63 6.93 13.25
N PRO A 417 -2.42 5.60 13.35
CA PRO A 417 -3.25 4.64 12.62
C PRO A 417 -4.75 4.72 12.96
N ALA A 418 -5.12 4.96 14.22
CA ALA A 418 -6.51 5.09 14.63
C ALA A 418 -7.17 6.33 14.03
N ALA A 419 -6.48 7.48 14.07
CA ALA A 419 -6.97 8.72 13.48
C ALA A 419 -7.17 8.60 11.96
N ILE A 420 -6.21 8.00 11.26
CA ILE A 420 -6.31 7.74 9.81
C ILE A 420 -7.48 6.81 9.50
N ALA A 421 -7.65 5.72 10.26
CA ALA A 421 -8.72 4.76 10.04
C ALA A 421 -10.11 5.38 10.22
N VAL A 422 -10.31 6.11 11.32
CA VAL A 422 -11.57 6.81 11.59
C VAL A 422 -11.81 7.91 10.55
N GLY A 423 -10.79 8.70 10.22
CA GLY A 423 -10.88 9.77 9.22
C GLY A 423 -11.22 9.24 7.82
N THR A 424 -10.61 8.14 7.41
CA THR A 424 -10.88 7.49 6.11
C THR A 424 -12.28 6.87 6.09
N GLY A 425 -12.70 6.20 7.18
CA GLY A 425 -14.06 5.65 7.30
C GLY A 425 -15.13 6.74 7.24
N ARG A 426 -14.90 7.86 7.93
CA ARG A 426 -15.80 9.02 7.87
C ARG A 426 -15.80 9.67 6.49
N GLY A 427 -14.65 9.76 5.83
CA GLY A 427 -14.55 10.22 4.43
C GLY A 427 -15.42 9.37 3.50
N ALA A 428 -15.38 8.04 3.65
CA ALA A 428 -16.19 7.14 2.83
C ALA A 428 -17.70 7.35 3.02
N GLU A 429 -18.16 7.60 4.26
CA GLU A 429 -19.57 7.97 4.53
C GLU A 429 -19.98 9.30 3.86
N LEU A 430 -19.01 10.16 3.54
CA LEU A 430 -19.20 11.42 2.82
C LEU A 430 -18.93 11.30 1.31
N GLY A 431 -18.71 10.09 0.79
CA GLY A 431 -18.40 9.86 -0.62
C GLY A 431 -16.95 10.18 -1.03
N VAL A 432 -16.06 10.40 -0.07
CA VAL A 432 -14.63 10.70 -0.30
C VAL A 432 -13.79 9.48 0.04
N LEU A 433 -13.25 8.84 -0.99
CA LEU A 433 -12.41 7.65 -0.84
C LEU A 433 -10.93 8.03 -0.77
N VAL A 434 -10.33 7.95 0.42
CA VAL A 434 -8.92 8.30 0.64
C VAL A 434 -8.06 7.04 0.67
N ARG A 435 -7.10 6.95 -0.25
CA ARG A 435 -6.20 5.78 -0.39
C ARG A 435 -4.97 5.92 0.50
N GLY A 436 -5.13 5.56 1.77
CA GLY A 436 -4.02 5.49 2.74
C GLY A 436 -3.76 6.80 3.50
N GLY A 437 -3.07 6.68 4.63
CA GLY A 437 -2.89 7.80 5.57
C GLY A 437 -1.99 8.93 5.09
N ALA A 438 -1.01 8.62 4.22
CA ALA A 438 -0.14 9.63 3.63
C ALA A 438 -0.92 10.64 2.78
N VAL A 439 -1.92 10.15 2.03
CA VAL A 439 -2.78 10.98 1.18
C VAL A 439 -3.68 11.87 2.04
N LEU A 440 -4.27 11.32 3.10
CA LEU A 440 -5.10 12.10 4.04
C LEU A 440 -4.32 13.24 4.70
N GLU A 441 -3.06 12.98 5.06
CA GLU A 441 -2.17 13.98 5.66
C GLU A 441 -1.65 15.00 4.62
N ALA A 442 -1.38 14.58 3.39
CA ALA A 442 -1.02 15.49 2.32
C ALA A 442 -2.19 16.43 1.99
N ALA A 443 -3.41 15.88 1.92
CA ALA A 443 -4.62 16.64 1.65
C ALA A 443 -4.88 17.76 2.68
N SER A 444 -4.51 17.56 3.95
CA SER A 444 -4.67 18.61 4.98
C SER A 444 -3.72 19.80 4.81
N ARG A 445 -2.70 19.68 3.95
CA ARG A 445 -1.74 20.73 3.61
C ARG A 445 -1.94 21.32 2.21
N VAL A 446 -2.95 20.87 1.48
CA VAL A 446 -3.25 21.40 0.15
C VAL A 446 -3.77 22.83 0.28
N ASP A 447 -3.09 23.78 -0.36
CA ASP A 447 -3.51 25.18 -0.46
C ASP A 447 -4.04 25.53 -1.85
N THR A 448 -3.71 24.73 -2.85
CA THR A 448 -4.01 24.96 -4.26
C THR A 448 -4.62 23.70 -4.87
N VAL A 449 -5.80 23.84 -5.48
CA VAL A 449 -6.48 22.74 -6.18
C VAL A 449 -6.48 23.03 -7.66
N LEU A 450 -5.74 22.22 -8.42
CA LEU A 450 -5.78 22.22 -9.88
C LEU A 450 -6.81 21.17 -10.31
N LEU A 451 -7.84 21.61 -11.02
CA LEU A 451 -8.92 20.75 -11.48
C LEU A 451 -8.72 20.47 -12.96
N ASP A 452 -8.71 19.19 -13.32
CA ASP A 452 -8.86 18.81 -14.71
C ASP A 452 -10.25 19.22 -15.21
N LYS A 453 -10.37 19.55 -16.49
CA LYS A 453 -11.65 20.00 -17.04
C LYS A 453 -12.54 18.79 -17.34
N THR A 454 -12.04 17.88 -18.16
CA THR A 454 -12.85 16.81 -18.74
C THR A 454 -13.11 15.72 -17.71
N GLY A 455 -14.37 15.37 -17.46
CA GLY A 455 -14.74 14.30 -16.51
C GLY A 455 -14.58 14.65 -15.02
N THR A 456 -13.96 15.80 -14.69
CA THR A 456 -13.91 16.35 -13.32
C THR A 456 -14.83 17.57 -13.18
N LEU A 457 -14.69 18.58 -14.05
CA LEU A 457 -15.60 19.74 -14.09
C LEU A 457 -16.79 19.49 -15.03
N THR A 458 -16.63 18.64 -16.04
CA THR A 458 -17.66 18.32 -17.04
C THR A 458 -18.22 16.90 -16.84
N GLU A 459 -19.41 16.65 -17.40
CA GLU A 459 -20.09 15.35 -17.34
C GLU A 459 -19.35 14.22 -18.11
N GLY A 460 -18.30 14.56 -18.87
CA GLY A 460 -17.52 13.59 -19.66
C GLY A 460 -18.28 12.98 -20.85
N GLN A 461 -19.53 13.39 -21.09
CA GLN A 461 -20.34 12.90 -22.20
C GLN A 461 -20.76 14.08 -23.09
N PRO A 462 -20.56 14.00 -24.41
CA PRO A 462 -21.04 15.03 -25.32
C PRO A 462 -22.57 15.08 -25.29
N ARG A 463 -23.13 16.29 -25.33
CA ARG A 463 -24.58 16.52 -25.40
C ARG A 463 -24.86 17.58 -26.46
N LEU A 464 -25.92 17.39 -27.26
CA LEU A 464 -26.36 18.39 -28.22
C LEU A 464 -26.86 19.64 -27.48
N THR A 465 -26.10 20.73 -27.56
CA THR A 465 -26.47 22.05 -26.98
C THR A 465 -27.22 22.90 -28.00
N ASP A 466 -26.61 23.14 -29.16
CA ASP A 466 -27.07 24.13 -30.13
C ASP A 466 -27.28 23.50 -31.49
N VAL A 467 -28.31 23.96 -32.20
CA VAL A 467 -28.54 23.66 -33.61
C VAL A 467 -28.73 24.99 -34.31
N ILE A 468 -27.73 25.37 -35.11
CA ILE A 468 -27.73 26.63 -35.83
C ILE A 468 -28.16 26.33 -37.26
N GLY A 469 -29.35 26.80 -37.64
CA GLY A 469 -29.83 26.70 -39.02
C GLY A 469 -29.05 27.63 -39.95
N VAL A 470 -29.07 27.30 -41.24
CA VAL A 470 -28.47 28.11 -42.32
C VAL A 470 -29.59 28.56 -43.25
N GLU A 471 -29.44 29.69 -43.94
CA GLU A 471 -30.47 30.17 -44.89
C GLU A 471 -30.90 29.06 -45.85
N GLY A 472 -32.20 28.78 -45.90
CA GLY A 472 -32.79 27.70 -46.71
C GLY A 472 -33.04 26.39 -45.96
N PHE A 473 -32.58 26.23 -44.71
CA PHE A 473 -32.85 25.07 -43.85
C PHE A 473 -33.32 25.49 -42.45
N ASP A 474 -34.48 24.99 -42.03
CA ASP A 474 -34.89 25.07 -40.64
C ASP A 474 -33.98 24.19 -39.76
N ALA A 475 -33.69 24.65 -38.54
CA ALA A 475 -32.90 23.92 -37.56
C ALA A 475 -33.50 22.53 -37.26
N ALA A 476 -34.83 22.40 -37.24
CA ALA A 476 -35.48 21.11 -37.03
C ALA A 476 -35.30 20.15 -38.22
N GLU A 477 -35.35 20.66 -39.45
CA GLU A 477 -35.11 19.87 -40.66
C GLU A 477 -33.64 19.43 -40.75
N LEU A 478 -32.71 20.35 -40.48
CA LEU A 478 -31.28 20.06 -40.43
C LEU A 478 -30.96 18.99 -39.39
N LEU A 479 -31.50 19.12 -38.18
CA LEU A 479 -31.30 18.15 -37.11
C LEU A 479 -31.84 16.77 -37.47
N ALA A 480 -33.02 16.69 -38.11
CA ALA A 480 -33.59 15.42 -38.55
C ALA A 480 -32.72 14.72 -39.61
N LEU A 481 -32.18 15.47 -40.57
CA LEU A 481 -31.28 14.94 -41.60
C LEU A 481 -29.95 14.44 -40.99
N VAL A 482 -29.31 15.26 -40.15
CA VAL A 482 -28.05 14.93 -39.47
C VAL A 482 -28.22 13.69 -38.59
N ALA A 483 -29.24 13.67 -37.74
CA ALA A 483 -29.51 12.54 -36.85
C ALA A 483 -29.86 11.25 -37.61
N SER A 484 -30.43 11.35 -38.80
CA SER A 484 -30.71 10.19 -39.66
C SER A 484 -29.42 9.57 -40.19
N VAL A 485 -28.45 10.37 -40.64
CA VAL A 485 -27.13 9.84 -41.05
C VAL A 485 -26.39 9.25 -39.85
N GLU A 486 -26.35 9.99 -38.73
CA GLU A 486 -25.63 9.59 -37.52
C GLU A 486 -26.27 8.40 -36.79
N SER A 487 -27.48 7.97 -37.18
CA SER A 487 -28.15 6.82 -36.57
C SER A 487 -27.45 5.48 -36.82
N GLU A 488 -26.63 5.39 -37.87
CA GLU A 488 -25.80 4.22 -38.21
C GLU A 488 -24.35 4.37 -37.69
N SER A 489 -24.01 5.50 -37.07
CA SER A 489 -22.68 5.78 -36.53
C SER A 489 -22.63 5.42 -35.04
N GLU A 490 -21.61 4.64 -34.66
CA GLU A 490 -21.42 4.26 -33.26
C GLU A 490 -20.65 5.30 -32.43
N HIS A 491 -20.15 6.36 -33.08
CA HIS A 491 -19.32 7.38 -32.46
C HIS A 491 -20.07 8.12 -31.33
N PRO A 492 -19.43 8.48 -30.20
CA PRO A 492 -20.13 9.13 -29.09
C PRO A 492 -20.81 10.47 -29.45
N ILE A 493 -20.21 11.25 -30.36
CA ILE A 493 -20.84 12.46 -30.90
C ILE A 493 -22.12 12.11 -31.66
N ALA A 494 -22.11 11.05 -32.48
CA ALA A 494 -23.27 10.59 -33.21
C ALA A 494 -24.41 10.22 -32.26
N ARG A 495 -24.10 9.44 -31.21
CA ARG A 495 -25.06 9.08 -30.16
C ARG A 495 -25.64 10.32 -29.47
N ALA A 496 -24.82 11.31 -29.16
CA ALA A 496 -25.26 12.57 -28.56
C ALA A 496 -26.19 13.39 -29.50
N LEU A 497 -25.88 13.42 -30.80
CA LEU A 497 -26.70 14.08 -31.82
C LEU A 497 -28.05 13.37 -32.00
N VAL A 498 -28.03 12.04 -32.15
CA VAL A 498 -29.25 11.22 -32.32
C VAL A 498 -30.15 11.30 -31.10
N GLN A 499 -29.58 11.23 -29.89
CA GLN A 499 -30.34 11.36 -28.66
C GLN A 499 -30.92 12.77 -28.53
N GLY A 500 -30.11 13.81 -28.77
CA GLY A 500 -30.56 15.20 -28.75
C GLY A 500 -31.67 15.49 -29.77
N ALA A 501 -31.62 14.85 -30.94
CA ALA A 501 -32.66 14.93 -31.96
C ALA A 501 -33.97 14.26 -31.50
N ARG A 502 -33.88 13.07 -30.91
CA ARG A 502 -35.04 12.37 -30.34
C ARG A 502 -35.70 13.15 -29.21
N ASP A 503 -34.89 13.72 -28.30
CA ASP A 503 -35.37 14.53 -27.18
C ASP A 503 -36.12 15.79 -27.66
N ARG A 504 -35.73 16.33 -28.83
CA ARG A 504 -36.40 17.48 -29.48
C ARG A 504 -37.52 17.07 -30.44
N GLY A 505 -37.89 15.78 -30.50
CA GLY A 505 -38.99 15.27 -31.32
C GLY A 505 -38.70 15.20 -32.82
N ALA A 506 -37.43 15.24 -33.25
CA ALA A 506 -37.06 15.13 -34.65
C ALA A 506 -37.30 13.70 -35.18
N ARG A 507 -37.77 13.60 -36.42
CA ARG A 507 -38.05 12.31 -37.07
C ARG A 507 -36.76 11.74 -37.68
N VAL A 508 -36.16 10.77 -37.00
CA VAL A 508 -35.00 10.02 -37.48
C VAL A 508 -35.47 8.91 -38.43
N VAL A 509 -34.90 8.85 -39.63
CA VAL A 509 -35.19 7.82 -40.65
C VAL A 509 -33.91 7.05 -41.00
N SER A 510 -34.07 5.81 -41.48
CA SER A 510 -32.91 5.00 -41.88
C SER A 510 -32.25 5.58 -43.14
N PRO A 511 -30.93 5.84 -43.12
CA PRO A 511 -30.20 6.33 -44.27
C PRO A 511 -29.89 5.20 -45.27
N VAL A 512 -29.61 5.56 -46.52
CA VAL A 512 -29.18 4.63 -47.58
C VAL A 512 -27.73 4.92 -47.96
N GLY A 513 -26.91 3.86 -48.08
CA GLY A 513 -25.53 4.00 -48.52
C GLY A 513 -24.62 4.72 -47.53
N PHE A 514 -24.78 4.43 -46.23
CA PHE A 514 -23.93 4.98 -45.18
C PHE A 514 -22.45 4.65 -45.39
N ALA A 515 -21.60 5.66 -45.29
CA ALA A 515 -20.16 5.55 -45.30
C ALA A 515 -19.56 6.40 -44.18
N SER A 516 -18.61 5.84 -43.46
CA SER A 516 -17.84 6.52 -42.41
C SER A 516 -16.39 6.67 -42.84
N ARG A 517 -15.81 7.83 -42.53
CA ARG A 517 -14.40 8.17 -42.74
C ARG A 517 -13.81 8.54 -41.38
N PRO A 518 -13.00 7.64 -40.78
CA PRO A 518 -12.40 7.88 -39.47
C PRO A 518 -11.64 9.22 -39.42
N GLY A 519 -11.75 9.93 -38.30
CA GLY A 519 -11.18 11.27 -38.11
C GLY A 519 -11.80 12.41 -38.93
N LEU A 520 -12.75 12.15 -39.83
CA LEU A 520 -13.36 13.15 -40.72
C LEU A 520 -14.86 13.27 -40.51
N GLY A 521 -15.63 12.19 -40.68
CA GLY A 521 -17.08 12.24 -40.59
C GLY A 521 -17.80 11.12 -41.31
N VAL A 522 -19.11 11.30 -41.51
CA VAL A 522 -20.03 10.34 -42.12
C VAL A 522 -20.77 10.95 -43.31
N GLU A 523 -21.20 10.11 -44.25
CA GLU A 523 -22.06 10.50 -45.35
C GLU A 523 -23.10 9.41 -45.64
N ALA A 524 -24.32 9.83 -46.01
CA ALA A 524 -25.34 8.93 -46.50
C ALA A 524 -26.43 9.67 -47.30
N GLU A 525 -27.34 8.93 -47.91
CA GLU A 525 -28.55 9.48 -48.53
C GLU A 525 -29.74 9.38 -47.58
N VAL A 526 -30.41 10.51 -47.32
CA VAL A 526 -31.59 10.61 -46.46
C VAL A 526 -32.67 11.36 -47.21
N SER A 527 -33.84 10.74 -47.39
CA SER A 527 -35.00 11.35 -48.08
C SER A 527 -34.67 11.92 -49.47
N GLY A 528 -33.82 11.23 -50.25
CA GLY A 528 -33.39 11.67 -51.59
C GLY A 528 -32.34 12.78 -51.60
N ARG A 529 -31.75 13.12 -50.45
CA ARG A 529 -30.67 14.12 -50.31
C ARG A 529 -29.41 13.44 -49.82
N ARG A 530 -28.26 13.76 -50.44
CA ARG A 530 -26.95 13.36 -49.91
C ARG A 530 -26.56 14.29 -48.77
N VAL A 531 -26.38 13.72 -47.58
CA VAL A 531 -26.07 14.45 -46.35
C VAL A 531 -24.67 14.04 -45.87
N ARG A 532 -23.84 15.02 -45.55
CA ARG A 532 -22.49 14.86 -45.02
C ARG A 532 -22.40 15.55 -43.66
N VAL A 533 -21.85 14.85 -42.67
CA VAL A 533 -21.69 15.32 -41.30
C VAL A 533 -20.25 15.06 -40.89
N GLY A 534 -19.52 16.06 -40.41
CA GLY A 534 -18.12 15.88 -40.04
C GLY A 534 -17.39 17.20 -39.80
N THR A 535 -16.07 17.12 -39.77
CA THR A 535 -15.16 18.26 -39.59
C THR A 535 -15.16 19.20 -40.81
N ALA A 536 -14.59 20.40 -40.64
CA ALA A 536 -14.40 21.34 -41.75
C ALA A 536 -13.61 20.71 -42.92
N ASP A 537 -12.57 19.93 -42.61
CA ASP A 537 -11.78 19.21 -43.61
C ASP A 537 -12.64 18.21 -44.42
N TRP A 538 -13.59 17.53 -43.76
CA TRP A 538 -14.51 16.62 -44.44
C TRP A 538 -15.42 17.34 -45.44
N LEU A 539 -15.90 18.51 -45.06
CA LEU A 539 -16.76 19.34 -45.90
C LEU A 539 -15.97 20.04 -47.02
N ALA A 540 -14.72 20.42 -46.77
CA ALA A 540 -13.84 20.98 -47.80
C ALA A 540 -13.51 19.96 -48.91
N LEU A 541 -13.27 18.69 -48.56
CA LEU A 541 -13.10 17.59 -49.53
C LEU A 541 -14.35 17.37 -50.40
N ALA A 542 -15.51 17.76 -49.90
CA ALA A 542 -16.78 17.73 -50.60
C ALA A 542 -17.03 18.96 -51.50
N GLY A 543 -16.12 19.94 -51.49
CA GLY A 543 -16.29 21.21 -52.22
C GLY A 543 -17.27 22.18 -51.54
N VAL A 544 -17.52 22.02 -50.24
CA VAL A 544 -18.37 22.92 -49.45
C VAL A 544 -17.47 23.97 -48.79
N GLU A 545 -17.73 25.25 -49.04
CA GLU A 545 -17.08 26.34 -48.30
C GLU A 545 -17.64 26.35 -46.86
N THR A 546 -16.77 26.22 -45.87
CA THR A 546 -17.10 26.13 -44.43
C THR A 546 -16.52 27.26 -43.63
#